data_AF-A0A976KV69-F1
#
_entry.id   AF-A0A976KV69-F1
#
_cell.length_a   1.000
_cell.length_b   1.000
_cell.length_c   1.000
_cell.angle_alpha   90.00
_cell.angle_beta   90.00
_cell.angle_gamma   90.00
#
_symmetry.space_group_name_H-M   'P 1'
#
loop_
_entity.id
_entity.type
_entity.pdbx_description
1 polymer ?
#
loop_
_entity_poly.entity_id
_entity_poly.type
_entity_poly.pdbx_seq_one_letter_code
_entity_poly.pdbx_strand_id
1 'polypeptide(L)'
;MDTDNRSAVLAAMVANFGIALAKFFGFFMTGAASMLAEGVHSVADSGNQALLLWGGVAAKRDATRLHPFGYGRERFFWSFVVALVLFLFGSVFAIYEGVHKLQDPQPVTAPEWAVGILCLGLVLEGWSFRTAIVGARK
;
A
#
# COMPACT_ATOMS: atom_id res chain seq x y z
N MET A 1 -13.04 -17.94 -3.07
CA MET A 1 -12.76 -16.71 -3.82
C MET A 1 -13.05 -17.03 -5.26
N ASP A 2 -14.11 -16.44 -5.79
CA ASP A 2 -14.51 -16.61 -7.18
C ASP A 2 -13.42 -16.06 -8.09
N THR A 3 -13.28 -16.64 -9.28
CA THR A 3 -12.20 -16.36 -10.23
C THR A 3 -12.13 -14.88 -10.58
N ASP A 4 -13.28 -14.21 -10.63
CA ASP A 4 -13.43 -12.78 -10.92
C ASP A 4 -12.81 -11.88 -9.84
N ASN A 5 -13.05 -12.20 -8.56
CA ASN A 5 -12.49 -11.45 -7.43
C ASN A 5 -10.95 -11.62 -7.34
N ARG A 6 -10.43 -12.78 -7.76
CA ARG A 6 -8.98 -13.01 -7.81
C ARG A 6 -8.28 -12.19 -8.87
N SER A 7 -8.88 -12.09 -10.06
CA SER A 7 -8.37 -11.23 -11.13
C SER A 7 -8.38 -9.76 -10.72
N ALA A 8 -9.43 -9.30 -10.04
CA ALA A 8 -9.52 -7.92 -9.55
C ALA A 8 -8.41 -7.58 -8.53
N VAL A 9 -8.18 -8.45 -7.53
CA VAL A 9 -7.11 -8.23 -6.54
C VAL A 9 -5.72 -8.27 -7.19
N LEU A 10 -5.50 -9.15 -8.18
CA LEU A 10 -4.23 -9.22 -8.91
C LEU A 10 -3.99 -7.94 -9.74
N ALA A 11 -5.02 -7.44 -10.42
CA ALA A 11 -4.93 -6.19 -11.17
C ALA A 11 -4.62 -5.00 -10.25
N ALA A 12 -5.27 -4.93 -9.09
CA ALA A 12 -5.00 -3.91 -8.08
C ALA A 12 -3.56 -4.00 -7.55
N MET A 13 -3.02 -5.21 -7.38
CA MET A 13 -1.62 -5.46 -6.98
C MET A 13 -0.62 -4.97 -8.01
N VAL A 14 -0.84 -5.27 -9.29
CA VAL A 14 0.04 -4.78 -10.36
C VAL A 14 -0.03 -3.25 -10.47
N ALA A 15 -1.22 -2.66 -10.35
CA ALA A 15 -1.41 -1.21 -10.38
C ALA A 15 -0.69 -0.51 -9.22
N ASN A 16 -0.91 -0.96 -7.98
CA ASN A 16 -0.28 -0.38 -6.79
C ASN A 16 1.23 -0.54 -6.82
N PHE A 17 1.74 -1.67 -7.31
CA PHE A 17 3.17 -1.87 -7.48
C PHE A 17 3.77 -0.93 -8.54
N GLY A 18 3.09 -0.74 -9.66
CA GLY A 18 3.49 0.24 -10.69
C GLY A 18 3.52 1.67 -10.16
N ILE A 19 2.51 2.07 -9.37
CA ILE A 19 2.46 3.38 -8.71
C ILE A 19 3.60 3.51 -7.70
N ALA A 20 3.89 2.46 -6.92
CA ALA A 20 5.00 2.46 -5.98
C ALA A 20 6.34 2.71 -6.69
N LEU A 21 6.60 2.03 -7.81
CA LEU A 21 7.81 2.23 -8.61
C LEU A 21 7.90 3.68 -9.12
N ALA A 22 6.80 4.25 -9.61
CA ALA A 22 6.77 5.64 -10.05
C ALA A 22 7.08 6.62 -8.91
N LYS A 23 6.51 6.40 -7.72
CA LYS A 23 6.79 7.20 -6.51
C LYS A 23 8.26 7.07 -6.09
N PHE A 24 8.83 5.87 -6.00
CA PHE A 24 10.26 5.71 -5.69
C PHE A 24 11.19 6.35 -6.71
N PHE A 25 10.85 6.27 -8.00
CA PHE A 25 11.59 6.98 -9.04
C PHE A 25 11.51 8.50 -8.86
N GLY A 26 10.32 9.02 -8.56
CA GLY A 26 10.11 10.41 -8.20
C GLY A 26 10.94 10.84 -6.99
N PHE A 27 11.04 10.01 -5.95
CA PHE A 27 11.89 10.27 -4.79
C PHE A 27 13.37 10.34 -5.17
N PHE A 28 13.86 9.36 -5.95
CA PHE A 28 15.26 9.33 -6.37
C PHE A 28 15.65 10.57 -7.20
N MET A 29 14.72 11.10 -8.00
CA MET A 29 14.94 12.32 -8.78
C MET A 29 14.84 13.61 -7.95
N THR A 30 13.94 13.67 -6.97
CA THR A 30 13.56 14.92 -6.28
C THR A 30 14.16 15.08 -4.88
N GLY A 31 14.55 13.98 -4.23
CA GLY A 31 14.92 13.95 -2.80
C GLY A 31 13.76 14.28 -1.85
N ALA A 32 12.52 14.21 -2.35
CA ALA A 32 11.34 14.57 -1.57
C ALA A 32 10.95 13.47 -0.57
N ALA A 33 11.14 13.73 0.72
CA ALA A 33 10.72 12.86 1.82
C ALA A 33 9.26 12.38 1.72
N SER A 34 8.35 13.27 1.31
CA SER A 34 6.94 12.95 1.09
C SER A 34 6.75 11.88 0.02
N MET A 35 7.57 11.91 -1.04
CA MET A 35 7.51 10.94 -2.12
C MET A 35 8.00 9.55 -1.67
N LEU A 36 9.02 9.50 -0.81
CA LEU A 36 9.48 8.26 -0.21
C LEU A 36 8.41 7.66 0.71
N ALA A 37 7.80 8.48 1.56
CA ALA A 37 6.71 8.05 2.46
C ALA A 37 5.53 7.46 1.67
N GLU A 38 5.12 8.14 0.61
CA GLU A 38 4.06 7.70 -0.31
C GLU A 38 4.45 6.41 -1.07
N GLY A 39 5.71 6.27 -1.48
CA GLY A 39 6.21 5.05 -2.12
C GLY A 39 6.16 3.84 -1.19
N VAL A 40 6.58 4.00 0.07
CA VAL A 40 6.49 2.96 1.10
C VAL A 40 5.04 2.57 1.37
N HIS A 41 4.11 3.54 1.37
CA HIS A 41 2.68 3.28 1.52
C HIS A 41 2.15 2.37 0.40
N SER A 42 2.42 2.69 -0.87
CA SER A 42 1.95 1.90 -2.02
C SER A 42 2.55 0.47 -2.09
N VAL A 43 3.78 0.28 -1.61
CA VAL A 43 4.36 -1.08 -1.43
C VAL A 43 3.54 -1.88 -0.45
N ALA A 44 3.10 -1.23 0.62
CA ALA A 44 2.38 -1.91 1.67
C ALA A 44 0.95 -2.28 1.27
N ASP A 45 0.29 -1.45 0.48
CA ASP A 45 -0.98 -1.79 -0.14
C ASP A 45 -0.83 -3.01 -1.07
N SER A 46 0.28 -3.07 -1.81
CA SER A 46 0.61 -4.24 -2.63
C SER A 46 0.81 -5.48 -1.74
N GLY A 47 1.48 -5.32 -0.59
CA GLY A 47 1.62 -6.36 0.43
C GLY A 47 0.26 -6.81 1.01
N ASN A 48 -0.65 -5.89 1.25
CA ASN A 48 -2.00 -6.18 1.72
C ASN A 48 -2.79 -7.00 0.68
N GLN A 49 -2.67 -6.66 -0.61
CA GLN A 49 -3.29 -7.44 -1.68
C GLN A 49 -2.68 -8.84 -1.80
N ALA A 50 -1.36 -8.98 -1.64
CA ALA A 50 -0.69 -10.28 -1.57
C ALA A 50 -1.20 -11.12 -0.39
N LEU A 51 -1.40 -10.50 0.78
CA LEU A 51 -1.99 -11.15 1.96
C LEU A 51 -3.46 -11.55 1.74
N LEU A 52 -4.24 -10.75 1.00
CA LEU A 52 -5.63 -11.12 0.65
C LEU A 52 -5.66 -12.32 -0.30
N LEU A 53 -4.77 -12.36 -1.29
CA LEU A 53 -4.62 -13.50 -2.20
C LEU A 53 -4.19 -14.76 -1.43
N TRP A 54 -3.18 -14.65 -0.57
CA TRP A 54 -2.71 -15.75 0.26
C TRP A 54 -3.77 -16.18 1.28
N GLY A 55 -4.43 -15.24 1.94
CA GLY A 55 -5.53 -15.49 2.86
C GLY A 55 -6.71 -16.21 2.20
N GLY A 56 -6.99 -15.92 0.93
CA GLY A 56 -7.99 -16.66 0.14
C GLY A 56 -7.62 -18.13 -0.11
N VAL A 57 -6.33 -18.45 -0.14
CA VAL A 57 -5.81 -19.84 -0.22
C VAL A 57 -5.78 -20.47 1.17
N ALA A 58 -5.23 -19.78 2.16
CA ALA A 58 -5.09 -20.24 3.53
C ALA A 58 -6.45 -20.50 4.19
N ALA A 59 -7.48 -19.71 3.89
CA ALA A 59 -8.84 -19.92 4.38
C ALA A 59 -9.50 -21.21 3.87
N LYS A 60 -8.96 -21.85 2.83
CA LYS A 60 -9.42 -23.17 2.35
C LYS A 60 -8.78 -24.34 3.10
N ARG A 61 -7.83 -24.08 4.02
CA ARG A 61 -7.26 -25.14 4.85
C ARG A 61 -8.29 -25.65 5.85
N ASP A 62 -8.33 -26.97 6.01
CA ASP A 62 -9.17 -27.62 6.99
C ASP A 62 -8.80 -27.20 8.42
N ALA A 63 -9.80 -27.21 9.30
CA ALA A 63 -9.61 -26.92 10.72
C ALA A 63 -8.62 -27.91 11.35
N THR A 64 -7.72 -27.41 12.18
CA THR A 64 -6.75 -28.22 12.93
C THR A 64 -7.06 -28.15 14.42
N ARG A 65 -6.45 -29.01 15.25
CA ARG A 65 -6.61 -28.94 16.72
C ARG A 65 -6.21 -27.57 17.31
N LEU A 66 -5.23 -26.90 16.67
CA LEU A 66 -4.79 -25.56 17.07
C LEU A 66 -5.71 -24.45 16.53
N HIS A 67 -6.45 -24.70 15.44
CA HIS A 67 -7.41 -23.77 14.85
C HIS A 67 -8.77 -24.45 14.63
N PRO A 68 -9.55 -24.69 15.71
CA PRO A 68 -10.81 -25.43 15.63
C PRO A 68 -11.87 -24.74 14.76
N PHE A 69 -11.78 -23.42 14.64
CA PHE A 69 -12.65 -22.58 13.80
C PHE A 69 -12.08 -22.32 12.40
N GLY A 70 -10.98 -22.99 12.02
CA GLY A 70 -10.30 -22.80 10.75
C GLY A 70 -9.44 -21.54 10.66
N TYR A 71 -8.96 -21.25 9.45
CA TYR A 71 -7.91 -20.25 9.18
C TYR A 71 -8.43 -18.93 8.58
N GLY A 72 -9.74 -18.77 8.41
CA GLY A 72 -10.32 -17.62 7.71
C GLY A 72 -10.03 -16.24 8.32
N ARG A 73 -9.69 -16.19 9.61
CA ARG A 73 -9.41 -14.93 10.33
C ARG A 73 -7.96 -14.46 10.20
N GLU A 74 -7.03 -15.31 9.77
CA GLU A 74 -5.61 -14.96 9.68
C GLU A 74 -5.35 -13.78 8.74
N ARG A 75 -6.12 -13.63 7.65
CA ARG A 75 -5.99 -12.51 6.72
C ARG A 75 -6.10 -11.14 7.42
N PHE A 76 -7.00 -11.03 8.39
CA PHE A 76 -7.23 -9.77 9.11
C PHE A 76 -6.09 -9.48 10.09
N PHE A 77 -5.56 -10.53 10.73
CA PHE A 77 -4.40 -10.41 11.60
C PHE A 77 -3.18 -9.91 10.83
N TRP A 78 -2.87 -10.52 9.68
CA TRP A 78 -1.73 -10.09 8.87
C TRP A 78 -1.91 -8.69 8.27
N SER A 79 -3.12 -8.33 7.83
CA SER A 79 -3.42 -6.96 7.37
C SER A 79 -3.21 -5.94 8.49
N PHE A 80 -3.60 -6.28 9.71
CA PHE A 80 -3.38 -5.45 10.89
C PHE A 80 -1.89 -5.31 11.24
N VAL A 81 -1.12 -6.41 11.17
CA VAL A 81 0.33 -6.38 11.40
C VAL A 81 1.02 -5.48 10.38
N VAL A 82 0.67 -5.57 9.08
CA VAL A 82 1.22 -4.68 8.05
C VAL A 82 0.89 -3.23 8.36
N ALA A 83 -0.37 -2.91 8.68
CA ALA A 83 -0.77 -1.55 9.04
C ALA A 83 0.03 -1.00 10.23
N LEU A 84 0.26 -1.83 11.26
CA LEU A 84 1.06 -1.46 12.44
C LEU A 84 2.52 -1.18 12.07
N VAL A 85 3.15 -2.05 11.27
CA VAL A 85 4.54 -1.88 10.83
C VAL A 85 4.69 -0.58 10.05
N LEU A 86 3.85 -0.34 9.04
CA LEU A 86 3.92 0.89 8.26
C LEU A 86 3.67 2.14 9.09
N PHE A 87 2.70 2.08 9.98
CA PHE A 87 2.38 3.21 10.83
C PHE A 87 3.58 3.55 11.71
N LEU A 88 4.19 2.57 12.37
CA LEU A 88 5.33 2.80 13.25
C LEU A 88 6.57 3.26 12.48
N PHE A 89 7.01 2.48 11.49
CA PHE A 89 8.22 2.81 10.72
C PHE A 89 8.04 4.07 9.87
N GLY A 90 6.88 4.21 9.22
CA GLY A 90 6.55 5.38 8.41
C GLY A 90 6.46 6.65 9.25
N SER A 91 5.84 6.60 10.43
CA SER A 91 5.76 7.77 11.31
C SER A 91 7.11 8.16 11.87
N VAL A 92 7.92 7.18 12.34
CA VAL A 92 9.27 7.46 12.85
C VAL A 92 10.13 8.08 11.74
N PHE A 93 10.10 7.51 10.53
CA PHE A 93 10.84 8.03 9.39
C PHE A 93 10.38 9.45 9.01
N ALA A 94 9.07 9.68 8.90
CA ALA A 94 8.53 10.99 8.55
C ALA A 94 8.86 12.07 9.58
N ILE A 95 8.80 11.73 10.88
CA ILE A 95 9.20 12.65 11.95
C ILE A 95 10.70 12.93 11.89
N TYR A 96 11.52 11.89 11.76
CA TYR A 96 12.98 12.04 11.64
C TYR A 96 13.36 12.95 10.48
N GLU A 97 12.84 12.66 9.29
CA GLU A 97 13.15 13.40 8.07
C GLU A 97 12.58 14.83 8.13
N GLY A 98 11.41 15.00 8.74
CA GLY A 98 10.82 16.32 8.99
C GLY A 98 11.69 17.18 9.90
N VAL A 99 12.15 16.64 11.03
CA VAL A 99 13.09 17.34 11.93
C VAL A 99 14.43 17.59 11.24
N HIS A 100 14.94 16.62 10.50
CA HIS A 100 16.21 16.74 9.79
C HIS A 100 16.17 17.87 8.76
N LYS A 101 15.10 17.97 7.96
CA LYS A 101 14.93 19.05 6.98
C LYS A 101 14.66 20.43 7.60
N LEU A 102 14.14 20.48 8.82
CA LEU A 102 14.05 21.74 9.57
C LEU A 102 15.43 22.23 10.05
N GLN A 103 16.33 21.30 10.36
CA GLN A 103 17.68 21.61 10.82
C GLN A 103 18.63 21.92 9.66
N ASP A 104 18.54 21.16 8.55
CA ASP A 104 19.30 21.36 7.33
C ASP A 104 18.34 21.44 6.11
N PRO A 105 17.90 22.65 5.73
CA PRO A 105 16.96 22.83 4.62
C PRO A 105 17.60 22.52 3.27
N GLN A 106 17.48 21.27 2.82
CA GLN A 106 17.86 20.87 1.48
C GLN A 106 16.71 21.17 0.49
N PRO A 107 16.94 21.95 -0.59
CA PRO A 107 15.91 22.23 -1.57
C PRO A 107 15.47 20.95 -2.28
N VAL A 108 14.15 20.83 -2.51
CA VAL A 108 13.59 19.75 -3.32
C VAL A 108 13.88 20.05 -4.79
N THR A 109 14.56 19.13 -5.47
CA THR A 109 14.90 19.28 -6.88
C THR A 109 13.68 18.97 -7.75
N ALA A 110 13.37 19.85 -8.71
CA ALA A 110 12.30 19.67 -9.69
C ALA A 110 10.95 19.20 -9.09
N PRO A 111 10.37 19.97 -8.14
CA PRO A 111 9.16 19.60 -7.41
C PRO A 111 7.96 19.33 -8.31
N GLU A 112 7.93 19.87 -9.54
CA GLU A 112 6.92 19.61 -10.56
C GLU A 112 6.76 18.12 -10.87
N TRP A 113 7.85 17.34 -10.89
CA TRP A 113 7.77 15.89 -11.09
C TRP A 113 7.13 15.18 -9.91
N ALA A 114 7.49 15.58 -8.69
CA ALA A 114 6.89 15.05 -7.48
C ALA A 114 5.38 15.34 -7.45
N VAL A 115 4.99 16.59 -7.71
CA VAL A 115 3.57 16.98 -7.75
C VAL A 115 2.82 16.23 -8.84
N GLY A 116 3.39 16.11 -10.05
CA GLY A 116 2.78 15.38 -11.15
C GLY A 116 2.52 13.91 -10.82
N ILE A 117 3.50 13.22 -10.22
CA ILE A 117 3.37 11.82 -9.80
C ILE A 117 2.30 11.67 -8.70
N LEU A 118 2.27 12.58 -7.72
CA LEU A 118 1.26 12.56 -6.66
C LEU A 118 -0.15 12.80 -7.21
N CYS A 119 -0.32 13.76 -8.11
CA CYS A 119 -1.62 14.02 -8.75
C CYS A 119 -2.10 12.81 -9.56
N LEU A 120 -1.20 12.16 -10.31
CA LEU A 120 -1.54 10.93 -11.04
C LEU A 120 -1.94 9.82 -10.06
N GLY A 121 -1.17 9.62 -8.99
CA GLY A 121 -1.47 8.66 -7.93
C GLY A 121 -2.84 8.89 -7.32
N LEU A 122 -3.15 10.14 -6.94
CA LEU A 122 -4.45 10.54 -6.38
C LEU A 122 -5.62 10.20 -7.31
N VAL A 123 -5.48 10.44 -8.62
CA VAL A 123 -6.52 10.13 -9.60
C VAL A 123 -6.72 8.61 -9.73
N LEU A 124 -5.63 7.85 -9.83
CA LEU A 124 -5.68 6.39 -9.98
C LEU A 124 -6.24 5.70 -8.73
N GLU A 125 -5.74 6.08 -7.55
CA GLU A 125 -6.21 5.58 -6.27
C GLU A 125 -7.66 5.99 -6.01
N GLY A 126 -8.03 7.23 -6.31
CA GLY A 126 -9.40 7.72 -6.20
C GLY A 126 -10.37 6.98 -7.12
N TRP A 127 -9.94 6.64 -8.34
CA TRP A 127 -10.74 5.82 -9.25
C TRP A 127 -10.92 4.38 -8.71
N SER A 128 -9.85 3.76 -8.24
CA SER A 128 -9.88 2.43 -7.60
C SER A 128 -10.80 2.40 -6.36
N PHE A 129 -10.73 3.43 -5.53
CA PHE A 129 -11.60 3.57 -4.36
C PHE A 129 -13.08 3.71 -4.77
N ARG A 130 -13.36 4.51 -5.80
CA ARG A 130 -14.71 4.68 -6.34
C ARG A 130 -15.26 3.36 -6.89
N THR A 131 -14.47 2.58 -7.65
CA THR A 131 -14.91 1.29 -8.18
C THR A 131 -15.19 0.29 -7.06
N ALA A 132 -14.37 0.26 -6.01
CA ALA A 132 -14.60 -0.55 -4.83
C ALA A 132 -15.91 -0.19 -4.10
N ILE A 133 -16.19 1.10 -3.86
CA ILE A 133 -17.45 1.54 -3.23
C ILE A 133 -18.67 1.16 -4.07
N VAL A 134 -18.61 1.41 -5.38
CA VAL A 134 -19.74 1.10 -6.28
C VAL A 134 -19.97 -0.41 -6.35
N GLY A 135 -18.90 -1.21 -6.35
CA GLY A 135 -18.97 -2.67 -6.29
C GLY A 135 -19.55 -3.20 -4.98
N ALA A 136 -19.21 -2.59 -3.84
CA ALA A 136 -19.71 -3.00 -2.52
C ALA A 136 -21.17 -2.65 -2.24
N ARG A 137 -21.77 -1.75 -3.04
CA ARG A 137 -23.18 -1.35 -2.95
C ARG A 137 -24.14 -2.21 -3.79
N LYS A 138 -23.60 -3.13 -4.60
CA LYS A 138 -24.38 -4.12 -5.34
C LYS A 138 -24.50 -5.40 -4.54
#